data_AF-A0A956TC37-F1
#
_entry.id   AF-A0A956TC37-F1
#
_cell.length_a   1.000
_cell.length_b   1.000
_cell.length_c   1.000
_cell.angle_alpha   90.00
_cell.angle_beta   90.00
_cell.angle_gamma   90.00
#
_symmetry.space_group_name_H-M   'P 1'
#
loop_
_entity.id
_entity.type
_entity.pdbx_description
1 polymer ?
#
loop_
_entity_poly.entity_id
_entity_poly.type
_entity_poly.pdbx_seq_one_letter_code
_entity_poly.pdbx_strand_id
1 'polypeptide(L)'
;MIAYYCDHFVLPLPEKHRFPMAKYRLLRERLTGHPQLHLEVPDPASDEQLLLAHTPLYLEQLKSGQLPRQEVRRLGFPYSPELVERSRR
;
A
#
# COMPACT_ATOMS: atom_id res chain seq x y z
N MET A 1 9.06 1.59 21.34
CA MET A 1 8.41 0.65 20.40
C MET A 1 8.50 1.25 19.01
N ILE A 2 8.84 0.45 18.00
CA ILE A 2 8.82 0.92 16.60
C ILE A 2 7.38 0.81 16.10
N ALA A 3 6.91 1.84 15.40
CA ALA A 3 5.64 1.83 14.70
C ALA A 3 5.86 2.30 13.26
N TYR A 4 5.34 1.54 12.30
CA TYR A 4 5.53 1.80 10.88
C TYR A 4 4.42 2.68 10.31
N TYR A 5 4.77 3.52 9.34
CA TYR A 5 3.82 4.35 8.60
C TYR A 5 4.13 4.40 7.11
N CYS A 6 3.07 4.52 6.30
CA CYS A 6 3.13 4.47 4.83
C CYS A 6 2.22 5.53 4.18
N ASP A 7 1.95 6.66 4.83
CA ASP A 7 1.05 7.70 4.31
C ASP A 7 1.61 8.47 3.11
N HIS A 8 2.91 8.41 2.87
CA HIS A 8 3.58 9.07 1.74
C HIS A 8 3.45 8.30 0.42
N PHE A 9 3.07 7.02 0.48
CA PHE A 9 2.75 6.21 -0.69
C PHE A 9 1.29 6.42 -1.07
N VAL A 10 1.05 7.46 -1.88
CA VAL A 10 -0.30 7.94 -2.20
C VAL A 10 -0.83 7.28 -3.47
N LEU A 11 -2.10 6.86 -3.43
CA LEU A 11 -2.79 6.33 -4.60
C LEU A 11 -3.47 7.45 -5.39
N PRO A 12 -3.36 7.47 -6.73
CA PRO A 12 -4.07 8.43 -7.59
C PRO A 12 -5.55 8.03 -7.73
N LEU A 13 -6.31 8.22 -6.65
CA LEU A 13 -7.72 7.84 -6.60
C LEU A 13 -8.63 8.94 -7.17
N PRO A 14 -9.75 8.58 -7.81
CA PRO A 14 -10.78 9.55 -8.19
C PRO A 14 -11.26 10.37 -6.99
N GLU A 15 -11.64 11.62 -7.20
CA GLU A 15 -12.06 12.56 -6.13
C GLU A 15 -13.17 12.01 -5.22
N LYS A 16 -14.09 11.20 -5.77
CA LYS A 16 -15.21 10.59 -5.03
C LYS A 16 -14.91 9.19 -4.49
N HIS A 17 -13.65 8.75 -4.54
CA HIS A 17 -13.26 7.43 -4.04
C HIS A 17 -13.41 7.37 -2.51
N ARG A 18 -13.99 6.28 -1.99
CA ARG A 18 -14.33 6.15 -0.56
C ARG A 18 -13.16 5.77 0.35
N PHE A 19 -11.97 5.58 -0.20
CA PHE A 19 -10.81 5.16 0.58
C PHE A 19 -10.21 6.36 1.35
N PRO A 20 -10.18 6.32 2.68
CA PRO A 20 -9.83 7.48 3.50
C PRO A 20 -8.30 7.67 3.60
N MET A 21 -7.62 7.96 2.48
CA MET A 21 -6.16 8.13 2.43
C MET A 21 -5.63 9.10 3.50
N ALA A 22 -6.33 10.23 3.70
CA ALA A 22 -5.92 11.26 4.65
C ALA A 22 -5.84 10.74 6.09
N LYS A 23 -6.59 9.70 6.47
CA LYS A 23 -6.59 9.15 7.83
C LYS A 23 -5.20 8.71 8.27
N TYR A 24 -4.41 8.12 7.37
CA TYR A 24 -3.07 7.61 7.69
C TYR A 24 -2.09 8.74 8.01
N ARG A 25 -2.08 9.81 7.20
CA ARG A 25 -1.28 11.01 7.45
C ARG A 25 -1.66 11.67 8.77
N LEU A 26 -2.95 11.89 8.99
CA LEU A 26 -3.45 12.52 10.22
C LEU A 26 -3.09 11.70 11.47
N LEU A 27 -3.14 10.36 11.38
CA LEU A 27 -2.73 9.49 12.49
C LEU A 27 -1.22 9.62 12.77
N ARG A 28 -0.38 9.56 11.73
CA ARG A 28 1.07 9.75 11.89
C ARG A 28 1.38 11.10 12.53
N GLU A 29 0.81 12.18 12.00
CA GLU A 29 1.01 13.54 12.54
C GLU A 29 0.63 13.63 14.01
N ARG A 30 -0.44 12.96 14.44
CA ARG A 30 -0.86 12.93 15.84
C ARG A 30 0.06 12.11 16.75
N LEU A 31 0.74 11.10 16.20
CA LEU A 31 1.68 10.25 16.94
C LEU A 31 3.12 10.75 16.89
N THR A 32 3.43 11.70 16.01
CA THR A 32 4.75 12.33 15.92
C THR A 32 5.14 12.96 17.25
N GLY A 33 6.34 12.62 17.75
CA GLY A 33 6.85 13.12 19.03
C GLY A 33 6.33 12.37 20.26
N HIS A 34 5.54 11.30 20.09
CA HIS A 34 5.13 10.47 21.21
C HIS A 34 6.35 9.78 21.85
N PRO A 35 6.58 9.90 23.16
CA PRO A 35 7.86 9.56 23.80
C PRO A 35 8.20 8.06 23.77
N GLN A 36 7.21 7.20 23.52
CA GLN A 36 7.38 5.74 23.48
C GLN A 36 7.42 5.17 22.07
N LEU A 37 7.19 6.00 21.04
CA LEU A 37 7.11 5.55 19.65
C LEU A 37 8.29 6.09 18.85
N HIS A 38 8.93 5.20 18.12
CA HIS A 38 9.83 5.55 17.04
C HIS A 38 9.11 5.25 15.73
N LEU A 39 8.87 6.29 14.93
CA LEU A 39 8.12 6.17 13.69
C LEU A 39 9.08 5.93 12.53
N GLU A 40 8.87 4.85 11.79
CA GLU A 40 9.72 4.48 10.66
C GLU A 40 8.90 4.16 9.41
N VAL A 41 9.50 4.36 8.24
CA VAL A 41 8.97 3.85 6.97
C VAL A 41 9.54 2.44 6.77
N PRO A 42 8.72 1.41 6.52
CA PRO A 42 9.22 0.07 6.30
C PRO A 42 9.88 -0.09 4.93
N ASP A 43 10.82 -1.03 4.87
CA ASP A 43 11.33 -1.55 3.61
C ASP A 43 10.20 -2.26 2.83
N PRO A 44 10.23 -2.22 1.49
CA PRO A 44 9.24 -2.92 0.72
C PRO A 44 9.40 -4.43 0.90
N ALA A 45 8.28 -5.14 0.97
CA ALA A 45 8.27 -6.60 0.94
C ALA A 45 8.96 -7.11 -0.33
N SER A 46 9.82 -8.11 -0.17
CA SER A 46 10.49 -8.79 -1.28
C SER A 46 9.50 -9.69 -2.04
N ASP A 47 9.85 -10.07 -3.27
CA ASP A 47 9.00 -10.96 -4.05
C ASP A 47 8.87 -12.32 -3.38
N GLU A 48 9.96 -12.83 -2.78
CA GLU A 48 9.97 -14.08 -2.02
C GLU A 48 9.00 -14.02 -0.84
N GLN A 49 8.94 -12.90 -0.12
CA GLN A 49 8.00 -12.71 0.98
C GLN A 49 6.55 -12.67 0.49
N LEU A 50 6.28 -11.98 -0.62
CA LEU A 50 4.94 -11.90 -1.20
C LEU A 50 4.46 -13.26 -1.73
N LEU A 51 5.38 -14.07 -2.27
CA LEU A 51 5.09 -15.41 -2.79
C LEU A 51 4.71 -16.43 -1.71
N LEU A 52 4.90 -16.12 -0.43
CA LEU A 52 4.39 -16.95 0.67
C LEU A 52 2.85 -16.97 0.75
N ALA A 53 2.18 -15.93 0.22
CA ALA A 53 0.72 -15.79 0.25
C ALA A 53 0.09 -15.66 -1.14
N HIS A 54 0.87 -15.31 -2.17
CA HIS A 54 0.39 -15.04 -3.52
C HIS A 54 1.02 -15.97 -4.55
N THR A 55 0.31 -16.22 -5.65
CA THR A 55 0.85 -17.02 -6.75
C THR A 55 1.84 -16.19 -7.58
N PRO A 56 2.87 -16.81 -8.19
CA PRO A 56 3.78 -16.11 -9.09
C PRO A 56 3.08 -15.38 -10.23
N LEU A 57 2.06 -16.01 -10.83
CA LEU A 57 1.28 -15.41 -11.92
C LEU A 57 0.57 -14.13 -11.47
N TYR A 58 -0.04 -14.13 -10.29
CA TYR A 58 -0.72 -12.94 -9.77
C TYR A 58 0.28 -11.82 -9.49
N LEU A 59 1.41 -12.13 -8.85
CA LEU A 59 2.43 -11.14 -8.51
C LEU A 59 3.01 -10.48 -9.78
N GLU A 60 3.32 -11.27 -10.80
CA GLU A 60 3.83 -10.76 -12.09
C GLU A 60 2.78 -9.93 -12.83
N GLN A 61 1.51 -10.37 -12.87
CA GLN A 61 0.43 -9.59 -13.49
C GLN A 61 0.16 -8.28 -12.74
N LEU A 62 0.25 -8.27 -11.41
CA LEU A 62 0.11 -7.07 -10.60
C LEU A 62 1.27 -6.10 -10.89
N LYS A 63 2.52 -6.58 -10.85
CA LYS A 63 3.71 -5.74 -11.11
C LYS A 63 3.73 -5.15 -12.52
N SER A 64 3.27 -5.91 -13.52
CA SER A 64 3.26 -5.50 -14.93
C SER A 64 2.01 -4.71 -15.35
N GLY A 65 1.02 -4.57 -14.46
CA GLY A 65 -0.26 -3.92 -14.79
C GLY A 65 -1.15 -4.71 -15.74
N GLN A 66 -0.96 -6.02 -15.79
CA GLN A 66 -1.68 -6.94 -16.66
C GLN A 66 -2.76 -7.73 -15.91
N LEU A 67 -3.13 -7.29 -14.70
CA LEU A 67 -4.22 -7.94 -13.96
C LEU A 67 -5.51 -7.94 -14.79
N PRO A 68 -6.22 -9.08 -14.86
CA PRO A 68 -7.51 -9.15 -15.51
C PRO A 68 -8.48 -8.13 -14.91
N ARG A 69 -9.38 -7.57 -15.73
CA ARG A 69 -10.39 -6.58 -15.26
C ARG A 69 -11.21 -7.06 -14.08
N GLN A 70 -11.47 -8.36 -13.98
CA GLN A 70 -12.18 -8.95 -12.83
C GLN A 70 -11.38 -8.83 -11.53
N GLU A 71 -10.07 -9.07 -11.57
CA GLU A 71 -9.16 -8.94 -10.43
C GLU A 71 -9.00 -7.47 -10.01
N VAL A 72 -8.85 -6.55 -10.97
CA VAL A 72 -8.82 -5.11 -10.66
C VAL A 72 -10.12 -4.66 -9.96
N ARG A 73 -11.28 -5.16 -10.40
CA ARG A 73 -12.55 -4.89 -9.71
C ARG A 73 -12.63 -5.50 -8.31
N ARG A 74 -12.07 -6.70 -8.11
CA ARG A 74 -11.99 -7.36 -6.79
C ARG A 74 -11.08 -6.60 -5.83
N LEU A 75 -9.96 -6.06 -6.32
CA LEU A 75 -9.07 -5.19 -5.55
C LEU A 75 -9.80 -3.94 -5.03
N GLY A 76 -10.80 -3.45 -5.77
CA GLY A 76 -11.55 -2.26 -5.38
C GLY A 76 -10.78 -0.96 -5.57
N PHE A 77 -9.64 -1.02 -6.26
CA PHE A 77 -8.80 0.12 -6.61
C PHE A 77 -8.51 0.12 -8.12
N PRO A 78 -8.49 1.29 -8.77
CA PRO A 78 -7.94 1.38 -10.12
C PRO A 78 -6.47 0.98 -10.08
N TYR A 79 -6.03 0.21 -11.08
CA TYR A 79 -4.62 -0.14 -11.19
C TYR A 79 -3.77 1.13 -11.43
N SER A 80 -2.65 1.23 -10.71
CA SER A 80 -1.57 2.17 -10.99
C SER A 80 -0.25 1.63 -10.44
N PRO A 81 0.93 2.08 -10.92
CA PRO A 81 2.21 1.72 -10.31
C PRO A 81 2.28 2.07 -8.81
N GLU A 82 1.66 3.17 -8.40
CA GLU A 82 1.59 3.60 -6.99
C GLU A 82 0.77 2.63 -6.13
N LEU A 83 -0.23 1.94 -6.71
CA LEU A 83 -0.94 0.85 -6.03
C LEU A 83 0.00 -0.29 -5.68
N VAL A 84 0.84 -0.71 -6.64
CA VAL A 84 1.81 -1.78 -6.43
C VAL A 84 2.83 -1.36 -5.37
N GLU A 85 3.37 -0.15 -5.51
CA GLU A 85 4.36 0.40 -4.58
C GLU A 85 3.81 0.47 -3.16
N ARG A 86 2.62 1.08 -2.96
CA ARG A 86 1.99 1.17 -1.64
C ARG A 86 1.70 -0.20 -1.04
N SER A 87 1.28 -1.18 -1.85
CA SER A 87 0.90 -2.52 -1.37
C SER A 87 2.09 -3.36 -0.90
N ARG A 88 3.31 -2.95 -1.24
CA ARG A 88 4.55 -3.56 -0.74
C ARG A 88 5.01 -3.01 0.60
N ARG A 89 4.43 -1.91 1.07
CA ARG A 89 4.84 -1.18 2.28
C ARG A 89 4.00 -1.57 3.48
#